data_AF-A0A958LT49-F1
#
_entry.id   AF-A0A958LT49-F1
#
_cell.length_a   1.000
_cell.length_b   1.000
_cell.length_c   1.000
_cell.angle_alpha   90.00
_cell.angle_beta   90.00
_cell.angle_gamma   90.00
#
_symmetry.space_group_name_H-M   'P 1'
#
loop_
_entity.id
_entity.type
_entity.pdbx_description
1 polymer ?
#
loop_
_entity_poly.entity_id
_entity_poly.type
_entity_poly.pdbx_seq_one_letter_code
_entity_poly.pdbx_strand_id
1 'polypeptide(L)'
;MKHLGSRVVIILFWIVSSIALAGNVQQDFEGAYLDPPYAVHQPPKYSPPTSGPEESRRLDRALVRNDVEGLIKKQTPVRAQEKRGTCSIFSATALLEFHLVNIFDLVPTLDLSEEWLEYLATRNRTTDGSNSWRNFDLINQHGMPDEQLLPYIGRTWKVDDLPPLAIERCGHLRGVPFSSCLLGHRDPSLLHATDAQLLDVNSGLYDPEFQRAREAALEVKQTYINYSDRDYILQYVNQIQEALDQGEPLTMGAGFYYGSWNHRTAPDLGMPRDMNNWYKGIVGYPEPGSVDSVMSPTKEAGHSIVIVGYDNEKTVRTRVRMTDGSTKTFTYTGVYYFKNSWGKDGFGRDFSF
;
A
#
# COMPACT_ATOMS: atom_id res chain seq x y z
N MET A 1 24.64 -75.76 -29.95
CA MET A 1 25.79 -75.50 -29.06
C MET A 1 25.53 -74.25 -28.25
N LYS A 2 26.05 -74.28 -27.04
CA LYS A 2 25.82 -73.42 -25.87
C LYS A 2 26.16 -71.93 -26.04
N HIS A 3 25.44 -71.10 -25.27
CA HIS A 3 25.89 -69.91 -24.52
C HIS A 3 26.34 -68.66 -25.30
N LEU A 4 26.20 -67.39 -24.86
CA LEU A 4 25.71 -66.70 -23.64
C LEU A 4 25.68 -65.18 -24.03
N GLY A 5 24.86 -64.32 -23.39
CA GLY A 5 25.12 -62.86 -23.49
C GLY A 5 23.99 -61.87 -23.23
N SER A 6 23.40 -61.92 -22.03
CA SER A 6 22.86 -60.81 -21.23
C SER A 6 21.86 -59.79 -21.82
N ARG A 7 20.59 -59.98 -21.47
CA ARG A 7 19.56 -58.94 -21.34
C ARG A 7 19.66 -58.32 -19.94
N VAL A 8 19.70 -57.01 -19.84
CA VAL A 8 19.59 -56.28 -18.57
C VAL A 8 18.13 -56.28 -18.14
N VAL A 9 17.88 -56.86 -16.97
CA VAL A 9 16.61 -56.84 -16.23
C VAL A 9 16.74 -55.73 -15.20
N ILE A 10 15.90 -54.70 -15.30
CA ILE A 10 15.77 -53.69 -14.25
C ILE A 10 14.70 -54.20 -13.27
N ILE A 11 15.15 -54.51 -12.06
CA ILE A 11 14.32 -54.95 -10.93
C ILE A 11 13.70 -53.71 -10.28
N LEU A 12 12.36 -53.69 -10.27
CA LEU A 12 11.55 -52.76 -9.46
C LEU A 12 11.71 -53.13 -7.98
N PHE A 13 12.35 -52.25 -7.20
CA PHE A 13 12.23 -52.25 -5.75
C PHE A 13 11.11 -51.30 -5.33
N TRP A 14 10.08 -51.88 -4.71
CA TRP A 14 9.15 -51.16 -3.86
C TRP A 14 9.86 -50.80 -2.55
N ILE A 15 10.10 -49.51 -2.34
CA ILE A 15 10.30 -48.97 -0.99
C ILE A 15 9.00 -48.23 -0.64
N VAL A 16 8.25 -48.81 0.29
CA VAL A 16 7.20 -48.12 1.02
C VAL A 16 7.90 -47.11 1.92
N SER A 17 7.87 -45.83 1.52
CA SER A 17 8.18 -44.73 2.42
C SER A 17 6.98 -43.81 2.47
N SER A 18 6.30 -43.85 3.61
CA SER A 18 5.29 -42.92 4.04
C SER A 18 5.92 -41.53 4.15
N ILE A 19 5.89 -40.76 3.06
CA ILE A 19 6.19 -39.33 3.11
C ILE A 19 4.85 -38.61 3.13
N ALA A 20 4.62 -37.95 4.26
CA ALA A 20 3.48 -37.11 4.54
C ALA A 20 3.16 -36.20 3.35
N LEU A 21 1.86 -36.05 3.08
CA LEU A 21 1.30 -34.94 2.33
C LEU A 21 1.86 -33.63 2.92
N ALA A 22 2.91 -33.10 2.30
CA ALA A 22 3.27 -31.71 2.43
C ALA A 22 2.08 -30.95 1.84
N GLY A 23 1.22 -30.43 2.72
CA GLY A 23 0.24 -29.44 2.34
C GLY A 23 0.96 -28.34 1.59
N ASN A 24 0.38 -27.91 0.47
CA ASN A 24 0.81 -26.75 -0.29
C ASN A 24 0.87 -25.53 0.65
N VAL A 25 2.03 -25.27 1.25
CA VAL A 25 2.37 -23.98 1.85
C VAL A 25 2.77 -23.09 0.67
N GLN A 26 1.78 -22.69 -0.11
CA GLN A 26 1.85 -21.59 -1.07
C GLN A 26 0.97 -20.45 -0.55
N GLN A 27 1.08 -20.16 0.75
CA GLN A 27 0.42 -19.05 1.42
C GLN A 27 1.53 -18.11 1.94
N ASP A 28 1.96 -17.14 1.12
CA ASP A 28 2.49 -15.83 1.59
C ASP A 28 3.03 -14.90 0.48
N PHE A 29 2.87 -15.23 -0.81
CA PHE A 29 3.46 -14.44 -1.91
C PHE A 29 2.55 -13.36 -2.52
N GLU A 30 1.43 -13.01 -1.90
CA GLU A 30 0.50 -12.03 -2.49
C GLU A 30 0.85 -10.55 -2.19
N GLY A 31 1.87 -10.25 -1.37
CA GLY A 31 2.36 -8.88 -1.11
C GLY A 31 1.32 -7.91 -0.50
N ALA A 32 0.12 -8.38 -0.21
CA ALA A 32 -1.03 -7.57 0.20
C ALA A 32 -1.05 -7.33 1.72
N TYR A 33 0.00 -6.71 2.24
CA TYR A 33 0.05 -6.34 3.65
C TYR A 33 -0.77 -5.06 3.90
N LEU A 34 -1.22 -4.89 5.15
CA LEU A 34 -2.17 -3.86 5.54
C LEU A 34 -1.57 -2.98 6.63
N ASP A 35 -1.96 -1.71 6.65
CA ASP A 35 -1.65 -0.81 7.76
C ASP A 35 -2.40 -1.29 9.02
N PRO A 36 -1.92 -0.91 10.22
CA PRO A 36 -2.74 -0.97 11.42
C PRO A 36 -4.07 -0.21 11.24
N PRO A 37 -5.08 -0.50 12.07
CA PRO A 37 -6.36 0.20 12.05
C PRO A 37 -6.17 1.73 12.15
N TYR A 38 -6.85 2.47 11.29
CA TYR A 38 -6.87 3.93 11.37
C TYR A 38 -7.79 4.37 12.50
N ALA A 39 -7.31 5.28 13.36
CA ALA A 39 -8.08 5.76 14.51
C ALA A 39 -9.26 6.68 14.14
N VAL A 40 -9.19 7.33 12.97
CA VAL A 40 -10.19 8.30 12.51
C VAL A 40 -10.84 7.77 11.24
N HIS A 41 -12.16 7.57 11.29
CA HIS A 41 -12.96 7.17 10.14
C HIS A 41 -13.92 8.30 9.76
N GLN A 42 -13.67 8.91 8.60
CA GLN A 42 -14.52 9.94 8.03
C GLN A 42 -14.86 9.57 6.59
N PRO A 43 -15.78 8.60 6.38
CA PRO A 43 -16.17 8.24 5.02
C PRO A 43 -16.77 9.46 4.31
N PRO A 44 -16.49 9.63 3.00
CA PRO A 44 -17.10 10.71 2.23
C PRO A 44 -18.62 10.66 2.33
N LYS A 45 -19.23 11.81 2.55
CA LYS A 45 -20.68 11.97 2.60
C LYS A 45 -21.22 12.16 1.19
N TYR A 46 -22.39 11.61 0.93
CA TYR A 46 -23.15 11.99 -0.25
C TYR A 46 -23.75 13.38 -0.01
N SER A 47 -23.47 14.35 -0.89
CA SER A 47 -24.15 15.64 -0.88
C SER A 47 -25.52 15.46 -1.54
N PRO A 48 -26.66 15.60 -0.82
CA PRO A 48 -27.93 15.75 -1.50
C PRO A 48 -27.90 17.05 -2.31
N PRO A 49 -28.47 17.09 -3.53
CA PRO A 49 -28.54 18.33 -4.31
C PRO A 49 -29.24 19.41 -3.47
N THR A 50 -28.51 20.46 -3.12
CA THR A 50 -29.06 21.63 -2.45
C THR A 50 -29.98 22.35 -3.44
N SER A 51 -31.23 22.55 -3.00
CA SER A 51 -32.32 23.10 -3.78
C SER A 51 -32.03 24.54 -4.25
N GLY A 52 -31.48 24.67 -5.46
CA GLY A 52 -31.25 25.93 -6.16
C GLY A 52 -31.19 25.72 -7.68
N PRO A 53 -31.98 26.43 -8.51
CA PRO A 53 -32.04 26.22 -9.96
C PRO A 53 -30.72 26.44 -10.72
N GLU A 54 -29.77 27.19 -10.15
CA GLU A 54 -28.45 27.42 -10.75
C GLU A 54 -27.39 26.39 -10.32
N GLU A 55 -27.52 25.79 -9.14
CA GLU A 55 -26.61 24.75 -8.65
C GLU A 55 -26.97 23.38 -9.24
N SER A 56 -28.27 23.11 -9.42
CA SER A 56 -28.75 22.00 -10.25
C SER A 56 -28.18 22.05 -11.67
N ARG A 57 -28.07 23.24 -12.30
CA ARG A 57 -27.52 23.35 -13.66
C ARG A 57 -26.01 23.07 -13.77
N ARG A 58 -25.25 23.18 -12.67
CA ARG A 58 -23.84 22.75 -12.62
C ARG A 58 -23.72 21.25 -12.38
N LEU A 59 -24.59 20.66 -11.57
CA LEU A 59 -24.73 19.21 -11.39
C LEU A 59 -25.32 18.50 -12.64
N ASP A 60 -26.05 19.23 -13.49
CA ASP A 60 -26.70 18.72 -14.71
C ASP A 60 -25.74 18.52 -15.90
N ARG A 61 -24.50 19.01 -15.84
CA ARG A 61 -23.42 18.29 -16.53
C ARG A 61 -23.11 17.12 -15.63
N ALA A 62 -23.89 16.06 -15.75
CA ALA A 62 -23.60 14.80 -15.09
C ALA A 62 -22.15 14.48 -15.42
N LEU A 63 -21.29 14.65 -14.43
CA LEU A 63 -19.90 14.29 -14.47
C LEU A 63 -19.91 12.77 -14.65
N VAL A 64 -19.84 12.30 -15.89
CA VAL A 64 -19.97 10.87 -16.19
C VAL A 64 -18.69 10.17 -15.76
N ARG A 65 -17.55 10.73 -16.12
CA ARG A 65 -16.22 10.17 -15.93
C ARG A 65 -15.17 11.27 -16.15
N ASN A 66 -14.09 11.28 -15.37
CA ASN A 66 -12.94 12.15 -15.62
C ASN A 66 -11.98 11.57 -16.67
N ASP A 67 -10.91 12.29 -17.06
CA ASP A 67 -9.83 11.76 -17.89
C ASP A 67 -8.92 10.81 -17.09
N VAL A 68 -9.44 9.62 -16.78
CA VAL A 68 -8.75 8.60 -15.96
C VAL A 68 -7.43 8.19 -16.61
N GLU A 69 -7.44 7.93 -17.93
CA GLU A 69 -6.25 7.53 -18.68
C GLU A 69 -5.18 8.62 -18.69
N GLY A 70 -5.59 9.89 -18.87
CA GLY A 70 -4.69 11.04 -18.80
C GLY A 70 -4.07 11.18 -17.41
N LEU A 71 -4.86 10.99 -16.35
CA LEU A 71 -4.35 11.08 -14.98
C LEU A 71 -3.39 9.94 -14.64
N ILE A 72 -3.69 8.71 -15.09
CA ILE A 72 -2.81 7.54 -14.90
C ILE A 72 -1.47 7.73 -15.63
N LYS A 73 -1.45 8.33 -16.83
CA LYS A 73 -0.20 8.58 -17.57
C LYS A 73 0.78 9.51 -16.84
N LYS A 74 0.28 10.34 -15.94
CA LYS A 74 1.07 11.25 -15.11
C LYS A 74 1.52 10.61 -13.79
N GLN A 75 0.97 9.45 -13.43
CA GLN A 75 1.40 8.71 -12.25
C GLN A 75 2.75 8.04 -12.51
N THR A 76 3.59 7.99 -11.49
CA THR A 76 4.76 7.11 -11.44
C THR A 76 4.35 5.63 -11.45
N PRO A 77 5.27 4.69 -11.70
CA PRO A 77 4.96 3.25 -11.71
C PRO A 77 4.29 2.76 -10.42
N VAL A 78 3.49 1.68 -10.54
CA VAL A 78 2.97 0.93 -9.39
C VAL A 78 4.14 0.30 -8.62
N ARG A 79 4.18 0.52 -7.31
CA ARG A 79 5.17 -0.01 -6.37
C ARG A 79 4.60 -1.16 -5.53
N ALA A 80 5.47 -1.83 -4.77
CA ALA A 80 5.09 -2.94 -3.90
C ALA A 80 5.62 -2.72 -2.48
N GLN A 81 4.71 -2.65 -1.51
CA GLN A 81 5.03 -2.55 -0.09
C GLN A 81 5.56 -3.87 0.49
N GLU A 82 5.40 -4.97 -0.25
CA GLU A 82 5.86 -6.30 0.12
C GLU A 82 5.29 -6.76 1.46
N LYS A 83 6.14 -7.19 2.41
CA LYS A 83 5.74 -7.81 3.67
C LYS A 83 5.60 -6.82 4.84
N ARG A 84 5.17 -5.59 4.55
CA ARG A 84 5.10 -4.49 5.53
C ARG A 84 3.76 -3.76 5.48
N GLY A 85 3.31 -3.25 6.63
CA GLY A 85 2.06 -2.48 6.72
C GLY A 85 2.30 -0.99 6.49
N THR A 86 2.67 -0.62 5.26
CA THR A 86 3.13 0.73 4.88
C THR A 86 2.32 1.36 3.74
N CYS A 87 1.09 0.92 3.47
CA CYS A 87 0.33 1.39 2.31
C CYS A 87 0.02 2.91 2.36
N SER A 88 -0.16 3.50 3.54
CA SER A 88 -0.29 4.96 3.67
C SER A 88 0.96 5.73 3.29
N ILE A 89 2.14 5.16 3.50
CA ILE A 89 3.43 5.74 3.10
C ILE A 89 3.55 5.71 1.59
N PHE A 90 3.33 4.55 0.97
CA PHE A 90 3.32 4.41 -0.48
C PHE A 90 2.29 5.33 -1.15
N SER A 91 1.12 5.48 -0.56
CA SER A 91 0.09 6.39 -1.09
C SER A 91 0.52 7.86 -1.01
N ALA A 92 1.14 8.28 0.10
CA ALA A 92 1.64 9.64 0.26
C ALA A 92 2.81 9.93 -0.69
N THR A 93 3.75 9.00 -0.82
CA THR A 93 4.87 9.09 -1.76
C THR A 93 4.37 9.19 -3.20
N ALA A 94 3.47 8.30 -3.62
CA ALA A 94 2.91 8.33 -4.98
C ALA A 94 2.16 9.64 -5.29
N LEU A 95 1.44 10.21 -4.31
CA LEU A 95 0.77 11.49 -4.50
C LEU A 95 1.78 12.65 -4.61
N LEU A 96 2.81 12.67 -3.77
CA LEU A 96 3.89 13.66 -3.86
C LEU A 96 4.59 13.59 -5.23
N GLU A 97 4.97 12.39 -5.66
CA GLU A 97 5.61 12.17 -6.96
C GLU A 97 4.74 12.69 -8.11
N PHE A 98 3.44 12.40 -8.09
CA PHE A 98 2.51 12.93 -9.08
C PHE A 98 2.54 14.47 -9.12
N HIS A 99 2.49 15.14 -7.97
CA HIS A 99 2.53 16.60 -7.94
C HIS A 99 3.86 17.14 -8.44
N LEU A 100 4.98 16.52 -8.09
CA LEU A 100 6.30 16.93 -8.58
C LEU A 100 6.41 16.79 -10.11
N VAL A 101 5.97 15.66 -10.65
CA VAL A 101 5.86 15.41 -12.10
C VAL A 101 5.00 16.47 -12.78
N ASN A 102 3.80 16.73 -12.24
CA ASN A 102 2.82 17.60 -12.90
C ASN A 102 3.13 19.09 -12.76
N ILE A 103 3.72 19.54 -11.64
CA ILE A 103 4.01 20.96 -11.38
C ILE A 103 5.33 21.38 -12.04
N PHE A 104 6.35 20.52 -11.98
CA PHE A 104 7.71 20.84 -12.44
C PHE A 104 8.08 20.18 -13.78
N ASP A 105 7.10 19.54 -14.44
CA ASP A 105 7.28 18.86 -15.74
C ASP A 105 8.41 17.81 -15.72
N LEU A 106 8.52 17.09 -14.60
CA LEU A 106 9.39 15.90 -14.51
C LEU A 106 8.68 14.78 -15.30
N VAL A 107 9.35 13.88 -16.01
CA VAL A 107 9.94 12.70 -15.38
C VAL A 107 8.94 11.76 -14.68
N PRO A 108 7.91 11.12 -15.29
CA PRO A 108 7.07 10.12 -14.61
C PRO A 108 7.78 8.82 -14.18
N THR A 109 9.11 8.83 -14.15
CA THR A 109 9.97 7.78 -13.58
C THR A 109 10.63 8.22 -12.28
N LEU A 110 10.23 9.38 -11.72
CA LEU A 110 10.61 9.80 -10.37
C LEU A 110 10.37 8.66 -9.38
N ASP A 111 11.29 8.49 -8.45
CA ASP A 111 11.33 7.37 -7.51
C ASP A 111 11.80 7.87 -6.15
N LEU A 112 10.86 8.25 -5.29
CA LEU A 112 11.16 8.76 -3.95
C LEU A 112 11.16 7.62 -2.93
N SER A 113 12.06 7.71 -1.94
CA SER A 113 12.27 6.64 -0.97
C SER A 113 11.11 6.48 0.02
N GLU A 114 10.35 5.38 -0.09
CA GLU A 114 9.39 5.00 0.97
C GLU A 114 10.08 4.58 2.26
N GLU A 115 11.32 4.07 2.20
CA GLU A 115 12.11 3.71 3.39
C GLU A 115 12.39 4.93 4.28
N TRP A 116 12.70 6.07 3.66
CA TRP A 116 12.93 7.32 4.37
C TRP A 116 11.68 7.76 5.14
N LEU A 117 10.52 7.78 4.48
CA LEU A 117 9.28 8.20 5.11
C LEU A 117 8.83 7.24 6.21
N GLU A 118 9.03 5.94 6.01
CA GLU A 118 8.77 4.91 7.01
C GLU A 118 9.70 5.05 8.24
N TYR A 119 10.99 5.29 8.03
CA TYR A 119 11.93 5.62 9.11
C TYR A 119 11.41 6.81 9.91
N LEU A 120 11.03 7.90 9.24
CA LEU A 120 10.49 9.08 9.90
C LEU A 120 9.19 8.77 10.68
N ALA A 121 8.31 7.94 10.14
CA ALA A 121 7.03 7.58 10.75
C ALA A 121 7.18 6.64 11.95
N THR A 122 8.18 5.76 11.98
CA THR A 122 8.32 4.71 13.00
C THR A 122 9.45 4.91 14.00
N ARG A 123 10.34 5.90 13.79
CA ARG A 123 11.52 6.18 14.66
C ARG A 123 11.27 6.26 16.17
N ASN A 124 10.05 6.56 16.60
CA ASN A 124 9.67 6.66 18.01
C ASN A 124 8.50 5.71 18.36
N ARG A 125 8.41 4.57 17.67
CA ARG A 125 7.28 3.63 17.78
C ARG A 125 7.75 2.19 17.92
N THR A 126 6.86 1.36 18.43
CA THR A 126 7.03 -0.09 18.53
C THR A 126 6.10 -0.86 17.57
N THR A 127 5.29 -0.14 16.79
CA THR A 127 4.36 -0.71 15.79
C THR A 127 4.53 -0.02 14.44
N ASP A 128 4.34 -0.80 13.38
CA ASP A 128 4.40 -0.41 11.96
C ASP A 128 3.26 0.58 11.60
N GLY A 129 3.33 1.11 10.39
CA GLY A 129 2.30 1.86 9.69
C GLY A 129 2.14 3.31 10.12
N SER A 130 1.37 4.06 9.35
CA SER A 130 1.18 5.51 9.53
C SER A 130 -0.24 5.92 9.12
N ASN A 131 -0.43 7.18 8.75
CA ASN A 131 -1.63 7.69 8.11
C ASN A 131 -1.27 8.89 7.20
N SER A 132 -2.15 9.24 6.27
CA SER A 132 -1.89 10.27 5.26
C SER A 132 -1.47 11.62 5.87
N TRP A 133 -2.20 12.11 6.87
CA TRP A 133 -1.92 13.41 7.48
C TRP A 133 -0.51 13.46 8.06
N ARG A 134 -0.15 12.45 8.86
CA ARG A 134 1.18 12.36 9.45
C ARG A 134 2.27 12.23 8.39
N ASN A 135 2.03 11.48 7.32
CA ASN A 135 3.00 11.30 6.25
C ASN A 135 3.29 12.63 5.55
N PHE A 136 2.26 13.39 5.20
CA PHE A 136 2.45 14.72 4.61
C PHE A 136 3.13 15.69 5.58
N ASP A 137 2.78 15.68 6.87
CA ASP A 137 3.48 16.49 7.88
C ASP A 137 4.98 16.17 7.94
N LEU A 138 5.35 14.88 7.92
CA LEU A 138 6.76 14.45 7.89
C LEU A 138 7.47 14.87 6.60
N ILE A 139 6.80 14.74 5.44
CA ILE A 139 7.32 15.23 4.15
C ILE A 139 7.56 16.75 4.21
N ASN A 140 6.63 17.52 4.77
CA ASN A 140 6.80 18.96 4.93
C ASN A 140 8.00 19.31 5.82
N GLN A 141 8.18 18.55 6.90
CA GLN A 141 9.25 18.80 7.87
C GLN A 141 10.63 18.40 7.32
N HIS A 142 10.72 17.30 6.59
CA HIS A 142 11.99 16.63 6.29
C HIS A 142 12.29 16.43 4.80
N GLY A 143 11.30 16.59 3.91
CA GLY A 143 11.42 16.23 2.50
C GLY A 143 11.52 14.72 2.26
N MET A 144 11.89 14.37 1.03
CA MET A 144 12.00 12.99 0.54
C MET A 144 13.22 12.85 -0.36
N PRO A 145 14.13 11.89 -0.12
CA PRO A 145 15.23 11.60 -1.03
C PRO A 145 14.78 10.65 -2.15
N ASP A 146 15.64 10.51 -3.16
CA ASP A 146 15.50 9.47 -4.18
C ASP A 146 15.67 8.06 -3.57
N GLU A 147 14.91 7.10 -4.08
CA GLU A 147 14.94 5.69 -3.70
C GLU A 147 16.35 5.08 -3.79
N GLN A 148 17.21 5.55 -4.72
CA GLN A 148 18.58 5.06 -4.85
C GLN A 148 19.47 5.43 -3.66
N LEU A 149 19.12 6.47 -2.89
CA LEU A 149 19.92 6.92 -1.74
C LEU A 149 19.56 6.17 -0.46
N LEU A 150 18.30 5.73 -0.34
CA LEU A 150 17.85 4.89 0.77
C LEU A 150 16.80 3.89 0.28
N PRO A 151 17.23 2.75 -0.29
CA PRO A 151 16.30 1.80 -0.92
C PRO A 151 15.35 1.13 0.06
N TYR A 152 14.13 0.90 -0.38
CA TYR A 152 13.09 0.21 0.35
C TYR A 152 13.43 -1.23 0.66
N ILE A 153 13.26 -1.60 1.92
CA ILE A 153 13.41 -2.96 2.41
C ILE A 153 12.02 -3.51 2.69
N GLY A 154 11.51 -4.34 1.77
CA GLY A 154 10.16 -4.90 1.78
C GLY A 154 9.84 -5.95 2.85
N ARG A 155 10.51 -5.94 4.00
CA ARG A 155 10.23 -6.86 5.11
C ARG A 155 10.47 -6.17 6.43
N THR A 156 9.60 -6.39 7.41
CA THR A 156 9.87 -6.00 8.80
C THR A 156 10.90 -6.95 9.41
N TRP A 157 11.90 -6.42 10.12
CA TRP A 157 12.83 -7.27 10.88
C TRP A 157 12.20 -7.75 12.18
N LYS A 158 12.31 -9.06 12.45
CA LYS A 158 11.76 -9.70 13.66
C LYS A 158 12.89 -10.11 14.58
N VAL A 159 12.68 -9.99 15.89
CA VAL A 159 13.69 -10.33 16.91
C VAL A 159 14.19 -11.77 16.77
N ASP A 160 13.30 -12.69 16.41
CA ASP A 160 13.62 -14.11 16.30
C ASP A 160 14.27 -14.51 14.95
N ASP A 161 14.40 -13.56 14.01
CA ASP A 161 14.97 -13.78 12.66
C ASP A 161 15.64 -12.49 12.14
N LEU A 162 16.71 -12.06 12.82
CA LEU A 162 17.45 -10.86 12.45
C LEU A 162 18.46 -11.15 11.34
N PRO A 163 18.31 -10.53 10.15
CA PRO A 163 19.34 -10.62 9.12
C PRO A 163 20.63 -9.89 9.58
N PRO A 164 21.80 -10.20 9.00
CA PRO A 164 23.06 -9.55 9.34
C PRO A 164 22.99 -8.01 9.33
N LEU A 165 22.31 -7.43 8.33
CA LEU A 165 22.10 -5.99 8.22
C LEU A 165 21.31 -5.39 9.41
N ALA A 166 20.36 -6.15 9.96
CA ALA A 166 19.62 -5.72 11.15
C ALA A 166 20.50 -5.71 12.40
N ILE A 167 21.36 -6.72 12.53
CA ILE A 167 22.33 -6.80 13.64
C ILE A 167 23.33 -5.64 13.53
N GLU A 168 23.81 -5.36 12.33
CA GLU A 168 24.71 -4.23 12.05
C GLU A 168 24.07 -2.88 12.44
N ARG A 169 22.85 -2.62 11.99
CA ARG A 169 22.20 -1.31 12.17
C ARG A 169 21.48 -1.12 13.50
N CYS A 170 21.01 -2.20 14.13
CA CYS A 170 20.16 -2.13 15.32
C CYS A 170 20.71 -2.89 16.52
N GLY A 171 21.75 -3.71 16.37
CA GLY A 171 22.21 -4.65 17.40
C GLY A 171 22.75 -4.01 18.68
N HIS A 172 23.13 -2.73 18.63
CA HIS A 172 23.53 -1.94 19.80
C HIS A 172 22.36 -1.37 20.61
N LEU A 173 21.17 -1.32 20.02
CA LEU A 173 19.99 -0.71 20.63
C LEU A 173 19.25 -1.68 21.55
N ARG A 174 18.50 -1.15 22.51
CA ARG A 174 17.63 -1.91 23.43
C ARG A 174 16.29 -1.19 23.61
N GLY A 175 15.26 -1.92 24.04
CA GLY A 175 13.94 -1.34 24.35
C GLY A 175 13.27 -0.70 23.13
N VAL A 176 12.60 0.45 23.33
CA VAL A 176 11.87 1.15 22.27
C VAL A 176 12.75 1.51 21.06
N PRO A 177 13.96 2.09 21.23
CA PRO A 177 14.85 2.35 20.09
C PRO A 177 15.16 1.13 19.24
N PHE A 178 15.33 -0.04 19.87
CA PHE A 178 15.55 -1.28 19.14
C PHE A 178 14.32 -1.64 18.29
N SER A 179 13.12 -1.63 18.88
CA SER A 179 11.89 -1.88 18.14
C SER A 179 11.67 -0.87 17.00
N SER A 180 11.93 0.41 17.23
CA SER A 180 11.84 1.45 16.20
C SER A 180 12.86 1.22 15.07
N CYS A 181 14.08 0.80 15.40
CA CYS A 181 15.09 0.47 14.40
C CYS A 181 14.73 -0.77 13.58
N LEU A 182 14.08 -1.78 14.18
CA LEU A 182 13.61 -2.95 13.42
C LEU A 182 12.46 -2.61 12.46
N LEU A 183 11.71 -1.54 12.74
CA LEU A 183 10.67 -1.01 11.85
C LEU A 183 11.31 -0.11 10.77
N GLY A 184 11.96 0.99 11.15
CA GLY A 184 12.55 1.95 10.22
C GLY A 184 13.91 1.54 9.63
N HIS A 185 14.37 0.32 9.92
CA HIS A 185 15.64 -0.29 9.48
C HIS A 185 16.93 0.49 9.74
N ARG A 186 16.89 1.47 10.64
CA ARG A 186 17.98 2.40 10.97
C ARG A 186 17.80 2.91 12.40
N ASP A 187 18.92 3.28 13.03
CA ASP A 187 18.90 3.85 14.38
C ASP A 187 18.11 5.18 14.41
N PRO A 188 17.09 5.31 15.29
CA PRO A 188 16.26 6.50 15.35
C PRO A 188 17.00 7.77 15.77
N SER A 189 18.18 7.66 16.39
CA SER A 189 19.00 8.80 16.78
C SER A 189 19.72 9.48 15.61
N LEU A 190 19.84 8.79 14.45
CA LEU A 190 20.51 9.33 13.26
C LEU A 190 19.87 10.63 12.75
N LEU A 191 18.55 10.79 12.89
CA LEU A 191 17.85 12.01 12.47
C LEU A 191 18.40 13.26 13.17
N HIS A 192 18.82 13.13 14.43
CA HIS A 192 19.31 14.24 15.26
C HIS A 192 20.84 14.32 15.31
N ALA A 193 21.55 13.37 14.70
CA ALA A 193 23.00 13.39 14.63
C ALA A 193 23.50 14.53 13.74
N THR A 194 24.60 15.17 14.14
CA THR A 194 25.31 16.13 13.28
C THR A 194 25.98 15.42 12.10
N ASP A 195 26.23 16.11 10.99
CA ASP A 195 26.95 15.51 9.85
C ASP A 195 28.35 15.01 10.27
N ALA A 196 29.03 15.71 11.19
CA ALA A 196 30.30 15.27 11.75
C ALA A 196 30.17 13.90 12.45
N GLN A 197 29.09 13.65 13.19
CA GLN A 197 28.84 12.35 13.82
C GLN A 197 28.48 11.25 12.81
N LEU A 198 27.77 11.61 11.73
CA LEU A 198 27.39 10.64 10.70
C LEU A 198 28.55 10.27 9.76
N LEU A 199 29.56 11.14 9.64
CA LEU A 199 30.70 10.97 8.74
C LEU A 199 32.01 10.54 9.44
N ASP A 200 32.08 10.57 10.77
CA ASP A 200 33.22 10.06 11.53
C ASP A 200 33.12 8.54 11.70
N VAL A 201 34.03 7.78 11.09
CA VAL A 201 34.10 6.30 11.18
C VAL A 201 34.24 5.76 12.61
N ASN A 202 34.64 6.59 13.57
CA ASN A 202 34.77 6.21 14.98
C ASN A 202 33.50 6.53 15.81
N SER A 203 32.54 7.23 15.21
CA SER A 203 31.27 7.56 15.84
C SER A 203 30.38 6.31 15.90
N GLY A 204 29.71 6.10 17.04
CA GLY A 204 28.65 5.09 17.14
C GLY A 204 27.42 5.39 16.27
N LEU A 205 27.37 6.56 15.65
CA LEU A 205 26.33 7.01 14.73
C LEU A 205 26.83 7.13 13.28
N TYR A 206 28.00 6.55 12.97
CA TYR A 206 28.55 6.58 11.61
C TYR A 206 27.56 5.96 10.61
N ASP A 207 27.02 6.79 9.72
CA ASP A 207 26.07 6.38 8.69
C ASP A 207 26.10 7.38 7.51
N PRO A 208 27.11 7.29 6.63
CA PRO A 208 27.24 8.20 5.50
C PRO A 208 26.13 8.03 4.45
N GLU A 209 25.46 6.88 4.42
CA GLU A 209 24.29 6.66 3.55
C GLU A 209 23.10 7.47 4.06
N PHE A 210 22.81 7.40 5.36
CA PHE A 210 21.77 8.20 5.99
C PHE A 210 22.02 9.70 5.86
N GLN A 211 23.28 10.15 6.02
CA GLN A 211 23.63 11.57 5.84
C GLN A 211 23.28 12.06 4.42
N ARG A 212 23.67 11.31 3.38
CA ARG A 212 23.35 11.66 1.99
C ARG A 212 21.85 11.68 1.71
N ALA A 213 21.12 10.68 2.21
CA ALA A 213 19.67 10.65 2.09
C ALA A 213 19.01 11.85 2.78
N ARG A 214 19.47 12.21 3.99
CA ARG A 214 18.97 13.39 4.71
C ARG A 214 19.24 14.69 3.97
N GLU A 215 20.46 14.86 3.45
CA GLU A 215 20.84 16.05 2.69
C GLU A 215 20.01 16.20 1.42
N ALA A 216 19.86 15.13 0.63
CA ALA A 216 19.03 15.13 -0.57
C ALA A 216 17.55 15.37 -0.26
N ALA A 217 17.03 14.82 0.84
CA ALA A 217 15.66 15.07 1.28
C ALA A 217 15.44 16.57 1.59
N LEU A 218 16.39 17.21 2.27
CA LEU A 218 16.34 18.63 2.56
C LEU A 218 16.44 19.49 1.29
N GLU A 219 17.25 19.09 0.31
CA GLU A 219 17.33 19.75 -0.99
C GLU A 219 16.00 19.68 -1.73
N VAL A 220 15.38 18.49 -1.81
CA VAL A 220 14.04 18.31 -2.43
C VAL A 220 13.01 19.18 -1.72
N LYS A 221 13.03 19.21 -0.39
CA LYS A 221 12.14 20.05 0.40
C LYS A 221 12.30 21.52 0.03
N GLN A 222 13.53 22.04 0.08
CA GLN A 222 13.82 23.46 -0.16
C GLN A 222 13.50 23.88 -1.59
N THR A 223 13.65 22.96 -2.55
CA THR A 223 13.48 23.25 -3.98
C THR A 223 12.02 23.14 -4.42
N TYR A 224 11.31 22.11 -3.95
CA TYR A 224 10.03 21.72 -4.54
C TYR A 224 8.83 21.73 -3.58
N ILE A 225 9.07 21.66 -2.26
CA ILE A 225 7.99 21.45 -1.29
C ILE A 225 7.67 22.76 -0.60
N ASN A 226 6.51 23.32 -0.91
CA ASN A 226 5.93 24.45 -0.21
C ASN A 226 4.47 24.15 0.10
N TYR A 227 4.16 23.83 1.36
CA TYR A 227 2.80 23.54 1.78
C TYR A 227 2.05 24.79 2.20
N SER A 228 0.76 24.80 1.90
CA SER A 228 -0.18 25.75 2.48
C SER A 228 -0.45 25.37 3.94
N ASP A 229 -0.63 26.37 4.80
CA ASP A 229 -1.06 26.18 6.20
C ASP A 229 -2.53 25.72 6.34
N ARG A 230 -3.14 25.18 5.27
CA ARG A 230 -4.55 24.79 5.23
C ARG A 230 -4.66 23.29 5.06
N ASP A 231 -5.44 22.67 5.94
CA ASP A 231 -5.82 21.27 5.77
C ASP A 231 -6.67 21.12 4.51
N TYR A 232 -6.24 20.22 3.61
CA TYR A 232 -6.98 19.84 2.42
C TYR A 232 -7.69 18.50 2.66
N ILE A 233 -8.91 18.56 3.19
CA ILE A 233 -9.73 17.39 3.48
C ILE A 233 -11.05 17.51 2.71
N LEU A 234 -11.30 16.56 1.81
CA LEU A 234 -12.54 16.48 1.04
C LEU A 234 -13.53 15.58 1.80
N GLN A 235 -14.68 16.14 2.15
CA GLN A 235 -15.69 15.45 2.96
C GLN A 235 -16.83 14.88 2.13
N TYR A 236 -16.99 15.31 0.88
CA TYR A 236 -18.13 14.97 0.06
C TYR A 236 -17.74 14.33 -1.28
N VAL A 237 -18.58 13.41 -1.75
CA VAL A 237 -18.39 12.70 -3.03
C VAL A 237 -18.25 13.66 -4.20
N ASN A 238 -19.05 14.73 -4.28
CA ASN A 238 -18.95 15.69 -5.37
C ASN A 238 -17.63 16.46 -5.35
N GLN A 239 -17.10 16.80 -4.17
CA GLN A 239 -15.79 17.46 -4.05
C GLN A 239 -14.66 16.55 -4.57
N ILE A 240 -14.74 15.25 -4.28
CA ILE A 240 -13.78 14.26 -4.77
C ILE A 240 -13.84 14.19 -6.31
N GLN A 241 -15.04 14.13 -6.88
CA GLN A 241 -15.21 14.10 -8.35
C GLN A 241 -14.73 15.40 -9.00
N GLU A 242 -15.05 16.56 -8.42
CA GLU A 242 -14.58 17.87 -8.88
C GLU A 242 -13.05 17.98 -8.87
N ALA A 243 -12.37 17.46 -7.85
CA ALA A 243 -10.90 17.41 -7.80
C ALA A 243 -10.33 16.50 -8.90
N LEU A 244 -10.92 15.32 -9.10
CA LEU A 244 -10.50 14.38 -10.14
C LEU A 244 -10.71 14.91 -11.56
N ASP A 245 -11.75 15.72 -11.80
CA ASP A 245 -11.97 16.41 -13.07
C ASP A 245 -10.95 17.52 -13.32
N GLN A 246 -10.44 18.14 -12.26
CA GLN A 246 -9.32 19.08 -12.32
C GLN A 246 -7.97 18.37 -12.50
N GLY A 247 -7.97 17.03 -12.57
CA GLY A 247 -6.76 16.23 -12.70
C GLY A 247 -5.97 16.13 -11.40
N GLU A 248 -6.63 16.24 -10.25
CA GLU A 248 -6.02 16.10 -8.93
C GLU A 248 -6.34 14.72 -8.33
N PRO A 249 -5.36 13.81 -8.22
CA PRO A 249 -5.52 12.53 -7.54
C PRO A 249 -5.50 12.71 -6.02
N LEU A 250 -6.07 11.76 -5.29
CA LEU A 250 -6.33 11.92 -3.86
C LEU A 250 -5.90 10.67 -3.09
N THR A 251 -5.24 10.82 -1.93
CA THR A 251 -5.07 9.68 -1.03
C THR A 251 -6.38 9.38 -0.30
N MET A 252 -6.75 8.11 -0.18
CA MET A 252 -7.87 7.66 0.63
C MET A 252 -7.44 6.53 1.55
N GLY A 253 -7.49 6.79 2.86
CA GLY A 253 -7.38 5.75 3.90
C GLY A 253 -8.76 5.25 4.31
N ALA A 254 -8.94 3.93 4.37
CA ALA A 254 -10.19 3.30 4.78
C ALA A 254 -9.95 2.10 5.72
N GLY A 255 -10.99 1.76 6.49
CA GLY A 255 -11.04 0.47 7.18
C GLY A 255 -11.11 -0.67 6.17
N PHE A 256 -10.43 -1.78 6.46
CA PHE A 256 -10.29 -2.88 5.53
C PHE A 256 -11.34 -3.97 5.72
N TYR A 257 -11.93 -4.42 4.62
CA TYR A 257 -12.93 -5.50 4.59
C TYR A 257 -12.41 -6.65 3.72
N TYR A 258 -12.00 -7.74 4.36
CA TYR A 258 -11.24 -8.80 3.71
C TYR A 258 -12.00 -9.48 2.58
N GLY A 259 -13.32 -9.67 2.73
CA GLY A 259 -14.15 -10.26 1.68
C GLY A 259 -14.28 -9.35 0.46
N SER A 260 -14.57 -8.07 0.68
CA SER A 260 -14.75 -7.05 -0.35
C SER A 260 -13.49 -6.86 -1.19
N TRP A 261 -12.32 -6.97 -0.58
CA TRP A 261 -11.02 -6.90 -1.24
C TRP A 261 -10.53 -8.23 -1.82
N ASN A 262 -11.27 -9.33 -1.66
CA ASN A 262 -10.84 -10.68 -2.03
C ASN A 262 -9.48 -11.06 -1.43
N HIS A 263 -9.18 -10.55 -0.24
CA HIS A 263 -7.88 -10.71 0.41
C HIS A 263 -7.65 -12.16 0.87
N ARG A 264 -6.39 -12.60 0.92
CA ARG A 264 -5.99 -13.96 1.33
C ARG A 264 -6.47 -14.41 2.72
N THR A 265 -6.76 -13.45 3.61
CA THR A 265 -7.29 -13.70 4.97
C THR A 265 -8.82 -13.90 4.98
N ALA A 266 -9.53 -13.60 3.88
CA ALA A 266 -10.98 -13.75 3.83
C ALA A 266 -11.45 -15.19 4.15
N PRO A 267 -10.79 -16.26 3.64
CA PRO A 267 -11.14 -17.64 3.98
C PRO A 267 -11.00 -17.96 5.47
N ASP A 268 -10.00 -17.41 6.15
CA ASP A 268 -9.80 -17.59 7.61
C ASP A 268 -10.96 -16.99 8.42
N LEU A 269 -11.67 -16.03 7.83
CA LEU A 269 -12.86 -15.38 8.39
C LEU A 269 -14.18 -15.96 7.84
N GLY A 270 -14.13 -17.10 7.15
CA GLY A 270 -15.31 -17.80 6.63
C GLY A 270 -15.89 -17.21 5.34
N MET A 271 -15.12 -16.40 4.61
CA MET A 271 -15.53 -15.78 3.35
C MET A 271 -14.79 -16.39 2.15
N PRO A 272 -15.50 -16.75 1.07
CA PRO A 272 -14.84 -17.18 -0.16
C PRO A 272 -14.15 -16.00 -0.84
N ARG A 273 -13.13 -16.30 -1.67
CA ARG A 273 -12.47 -15.32 -2.56
C ARG A 273 -12.99 -15.46 -3.99
N ASP A 274 -13.21 -14.35 -4.66
CA ASP A 274 -13.42 -14.28 -6.11
C ASP A 274 -12.11 -13.85 -6.80
N MET A 275 -11.33 -14.84 -7.23
CA MET A 275 -10.03 -14.58 -7.82
C MET A 275 -10.10 -13.86 -9.18
N ASN A 276 -11.23 -13.96 -9.90
CA ASN A 276 -11.43 -13.17 -11.11
C ASN A 276 -11.56 -11.68 -10.77
N ASN A 277 -12.30 -11.33 -9.71
CA ASN A 277 -12.36 -9.95 -9.25
C ASN A 277 -11.02 -9.47 -8.67
N TRP A 278 -10.30 -10.33 -7.95
CA TRP A 278 -8.93 -10.05 -7.49
C TRP A 278 -7.99 -9.65 -8.63
N TYR A 279 -7.87 -10.48 -9.67
CA TYR A 279 -6.97 -10.20 -10.79
C TYR A 279 -7.41 -8.98 -11.60
N LYS A 280 -8.71 -8.68 -11.66
CA LYS A 280 -9.24 -7.45 -12.28
C LYS A 280 -9.11 -6.20 -11.42
N GLY A 281 -8.73 -6.34 -10.15
CA GLY A 281 -8.64 -5.22 -9.21
C GLY A 281 -10.01 -4.70 -8.74
N ILE A 282 -11.06 -5.52 -8.82
CA ILE A 282 -12.42 -5.13 -8.42
C ILE A 282 -12.57 -5.30 -6.92
N VAL A 283 -12.83 -4.19 -6.23
CA VAL A 283 -13.19 -4.14 -4.81
C VAL A 283 -14.71 -4.03 -4.68
N GLY A 284 -15.30 -4.88 -3.82
CA GLY A 284 -16.72 -4.85 -3.51
C GLY A 284 -17.08 -3.93 -2.36
N TYR A 285 -18.33 -4.04 -1.91
CA TYR A 285 -18.85 -3.36 -0.74
C TYR A 285 -19.22 -4.39 0.34
N PRO A 286 -18.91 -4.13 1.62
CA PRO A 286 -19.28 -5.01 2.72
C PRO A 286 -20.77 -4.87 3.03
N GLU A 287 -21.60 -5.51 2.21
CA GLU A 287 -23.07 -5.42 2.28
C GLU A 287 -23.62 -5.63 3.70
N PRO A 288 -24.61 -4.85 4.15
CA PRO A 288 -25.26 -5.07 5.43
C PRO A 288 -25.78 -6.50 5.57
N GLY A 289 -25.42 -7.18 6.66
CA GLY A 289 -25.77 -8.58 6.88
C GLY A 289 -24.89 -9.58 6.12
N SER A 290 -23.81 -9.12 5.48
CA SER A 290 -22.76 -10.00 4.97
C SER A 290 -21.85 -10.50 6.10
N VAL A 291 -21.22 -11.66 5.90
CA VAL A 291 -20.16 -12.15 6.79
C VAL A 291 -19.02 -11.14 6.86
N ASP A 292 -18.70 -10.46 5.75
CA ASP A 292 -17.64 -9.45 5.69
C ASP A 292 -17.91 -8.26 6.61
N SER A 293 -19.14 -7.73 6.58
CA SER A 293 -19.57 -6.62 7.44
C SER A 293 -19.49 -6.94 8.94
N VAL A 294 -19.55 -8.23 9.31
CA VAL A 294 -19.52 -8.70 10.71
C VAL A 294 -18.12 -9.13 11.14
N MET A 295 -17.42 -9.90 10.30
CA MET A 295 -16.17 -10.56 10.68
C MET A 295 -14.94 -9.67 10.47
N SER A 296 -14.91 -8.84 9.42
CA SER A 296 -13.76 -7.96 9.18
C SER A 296 -13.48 -6.98 10.33
N PRO A 297 -14.50 -6.34 10.96
CA PRO A 297 -14.30 -5.53 12.15
C PRO A 297 -13.73 -6.29 13.37
N THR A 298 -13.82 -7.63 13.43
CA THR A 298 -13.20 -8.40 14.51
C THR A 298 -11.68 -8.56 14.35
N LYS A 299 -11.16 -8.23 13.16
CA LYS A 299 -9.74 -8.26 12.80
C LYS A 299 -9.38 -6.97 12.07
N GLU A 300 -9.56 -5.86 12.77
CA GLU A 300 -9.38 -4.52 12.22
C GLU A 300 -8.03 -4.35 11.50
N ALA A 301 -8.07 -3.67 10.37
CA ALA A 301 -6.90 -3.25 9.61
C ALA A 301 -7.24 -1.99 8.80
N GLY A 302 -6.22 -1.22 8.45
CA GLY A 302 -6.32 -0.05 7.57
C GLY A 302 -5.75 -0.35 6.18
N HIS A 303 -6.23 0.37 5.18
CA HIS A 303 -5.58 0.40 3.88
C HIS A 303 -5.72 1.77 3.23
N SER A 304 -4.63 2.24 2.61
CA SER A 304 -4.57 3.50 1.89
C SER A 304 -4.25 3.25 0.43
N ILE A 305 -4.90 4.02 -0.43
CA ILE A 305 -4.74 4.00 -1.88
C ILE A 305 -4.71 5.43 -2.44
N VAL A 306 -4.35 5.57 -3.71
CA VAL A 306 -4.48 6.85 -4.45
C VAL A 306 -5.63 6.73 -5.45
N ILE A 307 -6.69 7.52 -5.28
CA ILE A 307 -7.79 7.64 -6.22
C ILE A 307 -7.33 8.47 -7.42
N VAL A 308 -7.50 7.92 -8.62
CA VAL A 308 -7.04 8.50 -9.90
C VAL A 308 -8.17 8.66 -10.91
N GLY A 309 -9.41 8.41 -10.51
CA GLY A 309 -10.56 8.74 -11.32
C GLY A 309 -11.85 8.12 -10.85
N TYR A 310 -12.91 8.41 -11.57
CA TYR A 310 -14.24 7.85 -11.34
C TYR A 310 -14.95 7.63 -12.68
N ASP A 311 -15.90 6.69 -12.70
CA ASP A 311 -16.84 6.48 -13.80
C ASP A 311 -18.21 6.12 -13.19
N ASN A 312 -19.17 7.04 -13.32
CA ASN A 312 -20.51 6.94 -12.74
C ASN A 312 -21.45 5.99 -13.51
N GLU A 313 -21.06 5.53 -14.71
CA GLU A 313 -21.84 4.60 -15.54
C GLU A 313 -21.28 3.17 -15.52
N LYS A 314 -20.00 2.99 -15.15
CA LYS A 314 -19.39 1.67 -15.05
C LYS A 314 -20.14 0.80 -14.04
N THR A 315 -20.47 -0.41 -14.46
CA THR A 315 -21.07 -1.42 -13.59
C THR A 315 -20.09 -2.52 -13.23
N VAL A 316 -20.08 -2.93 -11.97
CA VAL A 316 -19.32 -4.09 -11.48
C VAL A 316 -20.22 -5.04 -10.69
N ARG A 317 -19.88 -6.32 -10.69
CA ARG A 317 -20.63 -7.36 -9.98
C ARG A 317 -19.74 -8.06 -8.97
N THR A 318 -20.27 -8.31 -7.78
CA THR A 318 -19.55 -9.05 -6.74
C THR A 318 -20.45 -10.13 -6.15
N ARG A 319 -19.83 -11.22 -5.68
CA ARG A 319 -20.51 -12.30 -4.96
C ARG A 319 -20.16 -12.17 -3.48
N VAL A 320 -21.17 -12.05 -2.64
CA VAL A 320 -21.02 -11.76 -1.21
C VAL A 320 -21.66 -12.88 -0.40
N ARG A 321 -20.92 -13.39 0.59
CA ARG A 321 -21.39 -14.38 1.56
C ARG A 321 -22.22 -13.68 2.64
N MET A 322 -23.48 -14.11 2.79
CA MET A 322 -24.41 -13.57 3.78
C MET A 322 -24.34 -14.35 5.10
N THR A 323 -24.74 -13.73 6.21
CA THR A 323 -24.74 -14.37 7.54
C THR A 323 -25.76 -15.50 7.66
N ASP A 324 -26.82 -15.49 6.85
CA ASP A 324 -27.79 -16.59 6.74
C ASP A 324 -27.24 -17.83 6.00
N GLY A 325 -25.98 -17.79 5.56
CA GLY A 325 -25.32 -18.86 4.83
C GLY A 325 -25.58 -18.86 3.33
N SER A 326 -26.40 -17.94 2.81
CA SER A 326 -26.58 -17.74 1.37
C SER A 326 -25.40 -16.99 0.73
N THR A 327 -25.30 -17.06 -0.59
CA THR A 327 -24.39 -16.20 -1.37
C THR A 327 -25.24 -15.38 -2.34
N LYS A 328 -25.10 -14.06 -2.28
CA LYS A 328 -25.86 -13.13 -3.13
C LYS A 328 -24.92 -12.44 -4.11
N THR A 329 -25.44 -12.13 -5.29
CA THR A 329 -24.70 -11.34 -6.28
C THR A 329 -25.25 -9.92 -6.27
N PHE A 330 -24.37 -8.95 -6.04
CA PHE A 330 -24.69 -7.53 -6.05
C PHE A 330 -24.14 -6.89 -7.32
N THR A 331 -24.82 -5.87 -7.82
CA THR A 331 -24.38 -5.07 -8.97
C THR A 331 -24.32 -3.62 -8.52
N TYR A 332 -23.16 -3.01 -8.69
CA TYR A 332 -22.92 -1.60 -8.36
C TYR A 332 -22.76 -0.82 -9.66
N THR A 333 -23.28 0.40 -9.68
CA THR A 333 -23.09 1.36 -10.78
C THR A 333 -22.38 2.57 -10.19
N GLY A 334 -21.34 3.03 -10.87
CA GLY A 334 -20.43 4.03 -10.33
C GLY A 334 -19.23 3.38 -9.65
N VAL A 335 -18.02 3.69 -10.13
CA VAL A 335 -16.75 3.19 -9.59
C VAL A 335 -15.74 4.31 -9.44
N TYR A 336 -14.77 4.08 -8.56
CA TYR A 336 -13.52 4.83 -8.52
C TYR A 336 -12.37 3.95 -9.05
N TYR A 337 -11.48 4.56 -9.81
CA TYR A 337 -10.21 3.98 -10.22
C TYR A 337 -9.13 4.40 -9.23
N PHE A 338 -8.23 3.49 -8.89
CA PHE A 338 -7.20 3.75 -7.91
C PHE A 338 -5.88 3.06 -8.24
N LYS A 339 -4.78 3.65 -7.76
CA LYS A 339 -3.44 3.06 -7.71
C LYS A 339 -3.24 2.45 -6.32
N ASN A 340 -2.73 1.22 -6.29
CA ASN A 340 -2.43 0.46 -5.08
C ASN A 340 -0.90 0.24 -4.95
N SER A 341 -0.45 -0.30 -3.82
CA SER A 341 0.95 -0.58 -3.45
C SER A 341 1.24 -2.07 -3.25
N TRP A 342 0.55 -2.97 -3.97
CA TRP A 342 0.74 -4.44 -3.88
C TRP A 342 1.46 -5.03 -5.09
N GLY A 343 2.20 -4.22 -5.85
CA GLY A 343 2.87 -4.65 -7.07
C GLY A 343 1.90 -4.91 -8.23
N LYS A 344 2.40 -5.56 -9.29
CA LYS A 344 1.66 -5.78 -10.57
C LYS A 344 1.34 -7.23 -10.86
N ASP A 345 1.86 -8.18 -10.09
CA ASP A 345 1.78 -9.62 -10.42
C ASP A 345 0.51 -10.30 -9.90
N GLY A 346 -0.20 -9.65 -8.97
CA GLY A 346 -1.37 -10.18 -8.27
C GLY A 346 -2.64 -9.35 -8.49
N PHE A 347 -3.02 -8.58 -7.47
CA PHE A 347 -4.23 -7.75 -7.50
C PHE A 347 -4.18 -6.75 -8.66
N GLY A 348 -5.23 -6.73 -9.50
CA GLY A 348 -5.31 -5.79 -10.62
C GLY A 348 -4.35 -6.07 -11.78
N ARG A 349 -3.63 -7.20 -11.82
CA ARG A 349 -2.76 -7.58 -12.94
C ARG A 349 -3.49 -7.58 -14.30
N ASP A 350 -4.75 -7.99 -14.29
CA ASP A 350 -5.60 -8.12 -15.47
C ASP A 350 -6.54 -6.89 -15.62
N PHE A 351 -6.20 -5.76 -14.99
CA PHE A 351 -6.99 -4.52 -15.07
C PHE A 351 -7.13 -4.03 -16.52
N SER A 352 -8.34 -3.65 -16.88
CA SER A 352 -8.69 -3.00 -18.14
C SER A 352 -9.86 -2.05 -17.93
N PHE A 353 -9.92 -0.97 -18.72
CA PHE A 353 -10.97 0.05 -18.62
C PHE A 353 -12.39 -0.44 -18.91
#